data_AF-A0A291Q6D0-F1
#
_entry.id   AF-A0A291Q6D0-F1
#
_cell.length_a   1.000
_cell.length_b   1.000
_cell.length_c   1.000
_cell.angle_alpha   90.00
_cell.angle_beta   90.00
_cell.angle_gamma   90.00
#
_symmetry.space_group_name_H-M   'P 1'
#
loop_
_entity.id
_entity.type
_entity.pdbx_description
1 polymer ?
#
loop_
_entity_poly.entity_id
_entity_poly.type
_entity_poly.pdbx_seq_one_letter_code
_entity_poly.pdbx_strand_id
1 'polypeptide(L)' 'MAALSHVSKHSAAQRSVAQHPGELAPETLESLRGDCARMAPHWVVPAAGATAPVPPSLIHGITVPPASARILDGMSEYGD' A
#
# COMPACT_ATOMS: atom_id res chain seq x y z
N MET A 1 -32.20 12.59 -22.11
CA MET A 1 -30.80 12.84 -22.50
C MET A 1 -30.08 13.36 -21.25
N ALA A 2 -29.57 12.47 -20.39
CA ALA A 2 -28.96 12.84 -19.11
C ALA A 2 -27.47 12.49 -19.17
N ALA A 3 -26.63 13.51 -19.06
CA ALA A 3 -25.18 13.36 -19.04
C ALA A 3 -24.74 12.81 -17.68
N LEU A 4 -24.14 11.61 -17.67
CA LEU A 4 -23.48 11.05 -16.49
C LEU A 4 -22.18 11.80 -16.24
N SER A 5 -22.19 12.64 -15.21
CA SER A 5 -21.04 13.37 -14.71
C SER A 5 -19.97 12.38 -14.21
N HIS A 6 -18.88 12.23 -14.96
CA HIS A 6 -17.72 11.46 -14.52
C HIS A 6 -17.06 12.18 -13.35
N VAL A 7 -17.17 11.62 -12.15
CA VAL A 7 -16.33 11.98 -11.02
C VAL A 7 -14.90 11.49 -11.34
N SER A 8 -14.06 12.41 -11.82
CA SER A 8 -12.63 12.18 -11.95
C SER A 8 -12.01 12.18 -10.54
N LYS A 9 -11.73 11.00 -9.98
CA LYS A 9 -11.11 10.85 -8.66
C LYS A 9 -9.57 10.97 -8.66
N HIS A 10 -8.98 11.33 -9.79
CA HIS A 10 -7.51 11.35 -9.95
C HIS A 10 -6.91 12.75 -10.09
N SER A 11 -7.43 13.74 -9.35
CA SER A 11 -6.70 14.99 -9.12
C SER A 11 -6.34 15.13 -7.64
N ALA A 12 -5.58 14.17 -7.11
CA ALA A 12 -4.73 14.48 -5.97
C ALA A 12 -3.52 15.19 -6.55
N ALA A 13 -3.51 16.52 -6.40
CA ALA A 13 -2.32 17.33 -6.53
C ALA A 13 -1.14 16.55 -5.95
N GLN A 14 -0.15 16.30 -6.80
CA GLN A 14 1.11 15.66 -6.45
C GLN A 14 1.62 16.39 -5.19
N ARG A 15 1.37 15.81 -4.00
CA ARG A 15 1.90 16.36 -2.76
C ARG A 15 3.39 16.32 -2.99
N SER A 16 4.00 17.49 -3.05
CA SER A 16 5.45 17.62 -3.01
C SER A 16 5.92 16.67 -1.94
N VAL A 17 6.60 15.60 -2.35
CA VAL A 17 7.33 14.73 -1.44
C VAL A 17 8.23 15.70 -0.72
N ALA A 18 7.99 15.94 0.57
CA ALA A 18 8.93 16.72 1.35
C ALA A 18 10.27 16.04 1.13
N GLN A 19 11.22 16.75 0.52
CA GLN A 19 12.55 16.23 0.30
C GLN A 19 13.05 15.77 1.67
N HIS A 20 13.20 14.45 1.86
CA HIS A 20 13.78 13.93 3.09
C HIS A 20 15.22 14.45 3.15
N PRO A 21 15.65 15.13 4.23
CA PRO A 21 17.05 15.57 4.37
C PRO A 21 18.05 14.41 4.56
N GLY A 22 17.70 13.20 4.11
CA GLY A 22 18.43 11.95 4.35
C GLY A 22 19.42 11.55 3.26
N GLU A 23 19.72 12.43 2.31
CA GLU A 23 20.59 12.13 1.14
C GLU A 23 22.05 11.77 1.52
N LEU A 24 22.48 11.85 2.79
CA LEU A 24 23.92 11.81 3.12
C LEU A 24 24.38 10.75 4.14
N ALA A 25 23.53 9.80 4.56
CA ALA A 25 23.98 8.66 5.39
C ALA A 25 23.40 7.33 4.87
N PRO A 26 24.18 6.23 4.85
CA PRO A 26 23.62 4.92 4.55
C PRO A 26 22.53 4.61 5.56
N GLU A 27 21.33 4.34 5.06
CA GLU A 27 20.18 4.00 5.89
C GLU A 27 20.48 2.72 6.69
N THR A 28 20.45 2.81 8.03
CA THR A 28 20.72 1.66 8.89
C THR A 28 19.42 0.99 9.32
N LEU A 29 19.48 -0.31 9.62
CA LEU A 29 18.32 -1.04 10.17
C LEU A 29 17.81 -0.43 11.49
N GLU A 30 18.69 0.18 12.27
CA GLU A 30 18.32 0.88 13.50
C GLU A 30 17.48 2.12 13.20
N SER A 31 17.91 2.95 12.23
CA SER A 31 17.15 4.12 11.78
C SER A 31 15.77 3.72 11.27
N LEU A 32 15.71 2.70 10.39
CA LEU A 32 14.46 2.17 9.84
C LEU A 32 13.50 1.69 10.92
N ARG A 33 13.99 0.95 11.92
CA ARG A 33 13.17 0.51 13.05
C ARG A 33 12.63 1.70 13.85
N GLY A 34 13.45 2.74 14.02
CA GLY A 34 13.04 4.01 14.61
C GLY A 34 11.94 4.71 13.82
N ASP A 35 12.03 4.73 12.49
CA ASP A 35 10.99 5.26 11.61
C ASP A 35 9.68 4.48 11.71
N CYS A 36 9.75 3.14 11.68
CA CYS A 36 8.58 2.28 11.89
C CYS A 36 7.89 2.55 13.23
N ALA A 37 8.67 2.70 14.32
CA ALA A 37 8.13 3.00 15.64
C ALA A 37 7.45 4.38 15.70
N ARG A 38 7.97 5.39 14.99
CA ARG A 38 7.34 6.71 14.86
C ARG A 38 6.04 6.66 14.07
N MET A 39 5.95 5.79 13.05
CA MET A 39 4.74 5.63 12.24
C MET A 39 3.65 4.82 12.94
N ALA A 40 4.01 3.84 13.76
CA ALA A 40 3.07 2.89 14.36
C ALA A 40 1.85 3.53 15.07
N PRO A 41 1.97 4.63 15.85
CA PRO A 41 0.82 5.26 16.49
C PRO A 41 -0.23 5.83 15.51
N HIS A 42 0.14 6.08 14.26
CA HIS A 42 -0.77 6.61 13.24
C HIS A 42 -1.58 5.51 12.53
N TRP A 43 -1.24 4.24 12.76
CA TRP A 43 -1.99 3.12 12.22
C TRP A 43 -3.15 2.77 13.15
N VAL A 44 -4.35 3.20 12.75
CA VAL A 44 -5.58 2.78 13.40
C VAL A 44 -5.78 1.30 13.14
N VAL A 45 -5.55 0.46 14.15
CA VAL A 45 -5.95 -0.94 14.13
C VAL A 45 -7.37 -1.01 14.66
N PRO A 46 -8.38 -1.33 13.82
CA PRO A 46 -9.72 -1.61 14.33
C PRO A 46 -9.61 -2.70 15.39
N ALA A 47 -10.36 -2.58 16.48
CA ALA A 47 -10.43 -3.64 17.48
C ALA A 47 -10.94 -4.93 16.80
N ALA A 48 -10.01 -5.80 16.42
CA ALA A 48 -10.33 -7.06 15.79
C ALA A 48 -10.82 -8.00 16.89
N GLY A 49 -12.07 -8.46 16.78
CA GLY A 49 -12.47 -9.68 17.46
C GLY A 49 -11.59 -10.83 16.98
N ALA A 50 -11.24 -11.75 17.88
CA ALA A 50 -10.51 -12.96 17.49
C ALA A 50 -11.31 -13.70 16.41
N THR A 51 -10.83 -13.64 15.17
CA THR A 51 -11.41 -14.41 14.06
C THR A 51 -10.84 -15.81 14.12
N ALA A 52 -11.70 -16.83 14.05
CA ALA A 52 -11.23 -18.21 13.98
C ALA A 52 -10.35 -18.40 12.74
N PRO A 53 -9.25 -19.17 12.82
CA PRO A 53 -8.45 -19.51 11.64
C PRO A 53 -9.35 -20.13 10.56
N VAL A 54 -9.32 -19.56 9.35
CA VAL A 54 -10.00 -20.14 8.20
C VAL A 54 -9.06 -21.09 7.48
N PRO A 55 -9.52 -22.28 7.06
CA PRO A 55 -8.70 -23.18 6.27
C PRO A 55 -8.26 -22.48 4.97
N PRO A 56 -7.00 -22.68 4.51
CA PRO A 56 -6.47 -22.03 3.31
C PRO A 56 -7.32 -22.30 2.07
N SER A 57 -7.96 -23.48 2.03
CA SER A 57 -8.89 -23.88 0.98
C SER A 57 -10.17 -23.04 0.93
N LEU A 58 -10.39 -22.08 1.82
CA LEU A 58 -11.50 -21.10 1.71
C LEU A 58 -11.02 -19.71 1.29
N ILE A 59 -9.71 -19.47 1.21
CA ILE A 59 -9.10 -18.21 0.76
C ILE A 59 -8.87 -18.30 -0.75
N HIS A 60 -9.95 -18.51 -1.51
CA HIS A 60 -9.91 -18.64 -2.96
C HIS A 60 -11.06 -17.89 -3.62
N GLY A 61 -10.99 -17.66 -4.93
CA GLY A 61 -12.05 -16.99 -5.70
C GLY A 61 -11.86 -15.48 -5.87
N ILE A 62 -10.67 -14.96 -5.52
CA ILE A 62 -10.30 -13.59 -5.88
C ILE A 62 -9.88 -13.57 -7.35
N THR A 63 -10.64 -12.87 -8.18
CA THR A 63 -10.25 -12.56 -9.55
C THR A 63 -9.62 -11.18 -9.59
N VAL A 64 -8.34 -11.11 -9.97
CA VAL A 64 -7.64 -9.84 -10.18
C VAL A 64 -7.88 -9.37 -11.62
N PRO A 65 -8.38 -8.15 -11.84
CA PRO A 65 -8.55 -7.62 -13.19
C PRO A 65 -7.21 -7.49 -13.93
N PRO A 66 -7.16 -7.74 -15.26
CA PRO A 66 -5.92 -7.62 -16.04
C PRO A 66 -5.24 -6.24 -15.95
N ALA A 67 -6.02 -5.17 -15.75
CA ALA A 67 -5.45 -3.83 -15.57
C ALA A 67 -4.58 -3.71 -14.32
N SER A 68 -4.96 -4.38 -13.22
CA SER A 68 -4.19 -4.37 -11.98
C SER A 68 -2.97 -5.28 -12.06
N ALA A 69 -3.12 -6.45 -12.71
CA ALA A 69 -2.01 -7.39 -12.88
C ALA A 69 -0.85 -6.79 -13.68
N ARG A 70 -1.16 -6.00 -14.73
CA ARG A 70 -0.15 -5.33 -15.57
C ARG A 70 0.78 -4.37 -14.81
N ILE A 71 0.40 -3.90 -13.63
CA ILE A 71 1.28 -3.05 -12.81
C ILE A 71 2.48 -3.86 -12.29
N LEU A 72 2.31 -5.17 -12.10
CA LEU A 72 3.33 -6.07 -11.57
C LEU A 72 4.35 -6.50 -12.64
N ASP A 73 4.07 -6.27 -13.93
CA ASP A 73 4.92 -6.70 -15.05
C ASP A 73 6.35 -6.14 -14.97
N GLY A 74 6.55 -5.03 -14.26
CA GLY A 74 7.85 -4.39 -14.05
C GLY A 74 8.50 -4.64 -12.70
N MET A 75 7.97 -5.56 -11.87
CA MET A 75 8.44 -5.82 -10.50
C MET A 75 9.07 -7.21 -10.34
N SER A 76 9.62 -7.76 -11.41
CA SER A 76 10.15 -9.13 -11.45
C SER A 76 11.34 -9.33 -10.52
N GLU A 77 12.07 -8.27 -10.17
CA GLU A 77 13.18 -8.33 -9.20
C GLU A 77 12.76 -8.71 -7.78
N TYR A 78 11.46 -8.74 -7.49
CA TYR A 78 10.90 -9.08 -6.17
C TYR A 78 10.11 -10.40 -6.15
N GLY A 79 10.03 -11.13 -7.28
CA GLY A 79 9.06 -12.22 -7.47
C GLY A 79 9.61 -13.62 -7.79
N ASP A 80 10.92 -13.78 -7.91
CA ASP A 80 11.63 -15.09 -7.98
C ASP A 80 12.18 -15.47 -6.60
#